data_AF-A0AAW0XV51-F1
#
_entry.id   AF-A0AAW0XV51-F1
#
_cell.length_a   1.000
_cell.length_b   1.000
_cell.length_c   1.000
_cell.angle_alpha   90.00
_cell.angle_beta   90.00
_cell.angle_gamma   90.00
#
_symmetry.space_group_name_H-M   'P 1'
#
loop_
_entity.id
_entity.type
_entity.pdbx_description
1 polymer ?
#
loop_
_entity_poly.entity_id
_entity_poly.type
_entity_poly.pdbx_seq_one_letter_code
_entity_poly.pdbx_strand_id
1 'polypeptide(L)'
;MLTGEINGRGKLVLDACDTALRKSQDLSKRFPKGKTADRIEKALQQVQFRWENIKKSGLEEWLRNGGDVEVPTRVDASLTSLIDTARSAWRVACLGVSTATAAPLVESAVAMTAERMADYCHFLEVKALRNMTLGCRSGLTINKYLEEFPGLVHFLYVDRSSHQLTSPTLVTDESGELTKDSNSSANCVRALTIARVWSMVEFARAHLTEGHLSLMWKDTTFSYAYFLWFEDSSGNPLKPGELHSSIIETLPLPGVLCEDFYRSLCIQAFPGMDPNRIRVYELFCVHLGLATSPCVLEHTRRLAATIWEVTGPIDANPADLL
;
A
#
# COMPACT_ATOMS: atom_id res chain seq x y z
N MET A 1 -10.95 11.44 55.75
CA MET A 1 -12.05 10.53 55.40
C MET A 1 -12.43 10.74 53.94
N LEU A 2 -11.72 10.11 52.99
CA LEU A 2 -12.03 10.13 51.55
C LEU A 2 -11.52 8.82 50.90
N THR A 3 -11.99 7.67 51.39
CA THR A 3 -11.58 6.34 50.88
C THR A 3 -12.77 5.50 50.38
N GLY A 4 -13.89 6.14 50.05
CA GLY A 4 -15.16 5.44 49.75
C GLY A 4 -15.45 5.12 48.28
N GLU A 5 -14.91 5.86 47.31
CA GLU A 5 -15.40 5.79 45.92
C GLU A 5 -14.55 4.95 44.96
N ILE A 6 -13.28 4.68 45.30
CA ILE A 6 -12.33 3.99 44.40
C ILE A 6 -12.69 2.50 44.19
N ASN A 7 -13.37 1.88 45.17
CA ASN A 7 -13.80 0.48 45.10
C ASN A 7 -14.88 0.19 44.04
N GLY A 8 -15.61 1.20 43.58
CA GLY A 8 -16.71 1.01 42.62
C GLY A 8 -16.25 0.78 41.19
N ARG A 9 -15.16 1.45 40.77
CA ARG A 9 -14.72 1.48 39.37
C ARG A 9 -14.14 0.15 38.89
N GLY A 10 -13.31 -0.50 39.70
CA GLY A 10 -12.75 -1.82 39.38
C GLY A 10 -13.82 -2.90 39.27
N LYS A 11 -14.80 -2.87 40.18
CA LYS A 11 -15.96 -3.78 40.14
C LYS A 11 -16.83 -3.58 38.90
N LEU A 12 -17.10 -2.31 38.54
CA LEU A 12 -17.83 -1.97 37.31
C LEU A 12 -17.15 -2.52 36.05
N VAL A 13 -15.81 -2.45 35.97
CA VAL A 13 -15.05 -2.99 34.83
C VAL A 13 -15.16 -4.52 34.76
N LEU A 14 -15.02 -5.22 35.89
CA LEU A 14 -15.17 -6.68 35.93
C LEU A 14 -16.58 -7.11 35.53
N ASP A 15 -17.60 -6.46 36.07
CA ASP A 15 -19.01 -6.74 35.77
C ASP A 15 -19.34 -6.47 34.28
N ALA A 16 -18.75 -5.42 33.69
CA ALA A 16 -18.89 -5.12 32.26
C ALA A 16 -18.26 -6.21 31.39
N CYS A 17 -17.06 -6.69 31.74
CA CYS A 17 -16.40 -7.78 31.04
C CYS A 17 -17.18 -9.10 31.14
N ASP A 18 -17.69 -9.45 32.34
CA ASP A 18 -18.56 -10.63 32.52
C ASP A 18 -19.82 -10.54 31.68
N THR A 19 -20.44 -9.36 31.64
CA THR A 19 -21.64 -9.11 30.83
C THR A 19 -21.34 -9.24 29.34
N ALA A 20 -20.21 -8.70 28.88
CA ALA A 20 -19.80 -8.79 27.49
C ALA A 20 -19.54 -10.26 27.06
N LEU A 21 -18.83 -11.03 27.88
CA LEU A 21 -18.55 -12.44 27.60
C LEU A 21 -19.80 -13.29 27.52
N ARG A 22 -20.73 -13.11 28.47
CA ARG A 22 -22.03 -13.81 28.45
C ARG A 22 -22.84 -13.46 27.20
N LYS A 23 -22.92 -12.17 26.85
CA LYS A 23 -23.59 -11.72 25.63
C LYS A 23 -22.96 -12.34 24.37
N SER A 24 -21.64 -12.39 24.29
CA SER A 24 -20.93 -13.02 23.16
C SER A 24 -21.25 -14.51 23.02
N GLN A 25 -21.31 -15.25 24.14
CA GLN A 25 -21.70 -16.67 24.14
C GLN A 25 -23.18 -16.89 23.78
N ASP A 26 -24.07 -16.01 24.23
CA ASP A 26 -25.49 -16.13 23.89
C ASP A 26 -25.75 -15.77 22.42
N LEU A 27 -25.01 -14.82 21.88
CA LEU A 27 -25.03 -14.52 20.44
C LEU A 27 -24.46 -15.68 19.62
N SER A 28 -23.40 -16.36 20.09
CA SER A 28 -22.82 -17.49 19.35
C SER A 28 -23.80 -18.67 19.19
N LYS A 29 -24.71 -18.87 20.15
CA LYS A 29 -25.77 -19.89 20.08
C LYS A 29 -26.84 -19.58 19.03
N ARG A 30 -26.95 -18.33 18.56
CA ARG A 30 -27.94 -17.92 17.55
C ARG A 30 -27.48 -18.21 16.12
N PHE A 31 -26.22 -18.56 15.90
CA PHE A 31 -25.73 -18.92 14.58
C PHE A 31 -26.31 -20.26 14.12
N PRO A 32 -26.60 -20.42 12.81
CA PRO A 32 -27.02 -21.70 12.26
C PRO A 32 -25.94 -22.76 12.51
N LYS A 33 -26.36 -23.94 12.99
CA LYS A 33 -25.45 -25.04 13.33
C LYS A 33 -24.62 -25.44 12.11
N GLY A 34 -23.30 -25.47 12.28
CA GLY A 34 -22.35 -25.80 11.23
C GLY A 34 -20.90 -25.65 11.70
N LYS A 35 -19.95 -26.07 10.86
CA LYS A 35 -18.51 -26.09 11.22
C LYS A 35 -17.97 -24.73 11.66
N THR A 36 -18.52 -23.63 11.14
CA THR A 36 -18.15 -22.26 11.54
C THR A 36 -18.67 -21.91 12.92
N ALA A 37 -19.92 -22.26 13.24
CA ALA A 37 -20.50 -22.04 14.56
C ALA A 37 -19.74 -22.80 15.65
N ASP A 38 -19.36 -24.06 15.39
CA ASP A 38 -18.58 -24.87 16.33
C ASP A 38 -17.18 -24.27 16.60
N ARG A 39 -16.56 -23.67 15.58
CA ARG A 39 -15.26 -22.98 15.71
C ARG A 39 -15.39 -21.71 16.55
N ILE A 40 -16.44 -20.93 16.33
CA ILE A 40 -16.73 -19.71 17.10
C ILE A 40 -16.98 -20.07 18.57
N GLU A 41 -17.78 -21.11 18.82
CA GLU A 41 -18.08 -21.57 20.18
C GLU A 41 -16.81 -22.01 20.92
N LYS A 42 -15.97 -22.83 20.28
CA LYS A 42 -14.67 -23.22 20.86
C LYS A 42 -13.76 -22.03 21.14
N ALA A 43 -13.71 -21.05 20.24
CA ALA A 43 -12.91 -19.86 20.43
C ALA A 43 -13.41 -19.01 21.63
N LEU A 44 -14.72 -18.84 21.76
CA LEU A 44 -15.31 -18.12 22.90
C LEU A 44 -15.15 -18.89 24.23
N GLN A 45 -15.17 -20.22 24.22
CA GLN A 45 -14.83 -21.04 25.39
C GLN A 45 -13.38 -20.82 25.84
N GLN A 46 -12.44 -20.67 24.91
CA GLN A 46 -11.06 -20.33 25.24
C GLN A 46 -10.94 -18.93 25.86
N VAL A 47 -11.68 -17.93 25.34
CA VAL A 47 -11.73 -16.59 25.94
C VAL A 47 -12.29 -16.65 27.37
N GLN A 48 -13.37 -17.40 27.59
CA GLN A 48 -13.93 -17.61 28.94
C GLN A 48 -12.90 -18.24 29.88
N PHE A 49 -12.19 -19.27 29.43
CA PHE A 49 -11.17 -19.92 30.23
C PHE A 49 -10.03 -18.95 30.63
N ARG A 50 -9.59 -18.08 29.70
CA ARG A 50 -8.59 -17.05 29.98
C ARG A 50 -9.11 -15.98 30.94
N TRP A 51 -10.39 -15.63 30.85
CA TRP A 51 -11.05 -14.71 31.78
C TRP A 51 -11.14 -15.28 33.20
N GLU A 52 -11.48 -16.56 33.35
CA GLU A 52 -11.46 -17.21 34.68
C GLU A 52 -10.03 -17.27 35.25
N ASN A 53 -9.02 -17.44 34.39
CA ASN A 53 -7.63 -17.44 34.83
C ASN A 53 -7.14 -16.05 35.27
N ILE A 54 -7.55 -14.96 34.60
CA ILE A 54 -7.14 -13.61 35.01
C ILE A 54 -7.76 -13.21 36.35
N LYS A 55 -9.01 -13.62 36.63
CA LYS A 55 -9.62 -13.44 37.96
C LYS A 55 -8.80 -14.10 39.06
N LYS A 56 -8.30 -15.32 38.80
CA LYS A 56 -7.42 -16.08 39.71
C LYS A 56 -5.96 -15.58 39.76
N SER A 57 -5.57 -14.67 38.87
CA SER A 57 -4.18 -14.17 38.77
C SER A 57 -3.85 -13.05 39.78
N GLY A 58 -4.86 -12.55 40.51
CA GLY A 58 -4.72 -11.43 41.45
C GLY A 58 -5.31 -10.11 40.94
N LEU A 59 -5.99 -10.12 39.78
CA LEU A 59 -6.59 -8.93 39.17
C LEU A 59 -7.63 -8.25 40.09
N GLU A 60 -8.48 -9.05 40.75
CA GLU A 60 -9.53 -8.52 41.64
C GLU A 60 -8.92 -7.82 42.87
N GLU A 61 -7.82 -8.36 43.39
CA GLU A 61 -7.09 -7.77 44.51
C GLU A 61 -6.35 -6.50 44.10
N TRP A 62 -5.73 -6.48 42.93
CA TRP A 62 -5.08 -5.30 42.37
C TRP A 62 -6.08 -4.16 42.12
N LEU A 63 -7.24 -4.46 41.54
CA LEU A 63 -8.32 -3.49 41.31
C LEU A 63 -8.91 -2.95 42.62
N ARG A 64 -9.02 -3.80 43.66
CA ARG A 64 -9.50 -3.40 44.99
C ARG A 64 -8.52 -2.47 45.72
N ASN A 65 -7.22 -2.60 45.43
CA ASN A 65 -6.17 -1.75 46.00
C ASN A 65 -5.99 -0.42 45.25
N GLY A 66 -6.93 -0.05 44.39
CA GLY A 66 -7.00 1.26 43.75
C GLY A 66 -6.33 1.36 42.37
N GLY A 67 -5.68 0.29 41.88
CA GLY A 67 -5.12 0.25 40.52
C GLY A 67 -3.98 1.24 40.23
N ASP A 68 -3.53 2.01 41.21
CA ASP A 68 -2.46 3.02 41.09
C ASP A 68 -1.04 2.43 41.28
N VAL A 69 -0.93 1.17 41.69
CA VAL A 69 0.34 0.44 41.81
C VAL A 69 0.64 -0.28 40.49
N GLU A 70 1.92 -0.34 40.09
CA GLU A 70 2.37 -1.09 38.90
C GLU A 70 1.69 -2.47 38.82
N VAL A 71 1.21 -2.80 37.61
CA VAL A 71 0.48 -4.05 37.37
C VAL A 71 1.40 -5.23 37.69
N PRO A 72 0.99 -6.18 38.56
CA PRO A 72 1.78 -7.35 38.83
C PRO A 72 2.06 -8.13 37.53
N THR A 73 3.30 -8.54 37.32
CA THR A 73 3.74 -9.25 36.09
C THR A 73 2.87 -10.46 35.75
N ARG A 74 2.32 -11.15 36.75
CA ARG A 74 1.37 -12.26 36.58
C ARG A 74 0.03 -11.81 35.99
N VAL A 75 -0.49 -10.67 36.45
CA VAL A 75 -1.74 -10.08 35.96
C VAL A 75 -1.52 -9.57 34.53
N ASP A 76 -0.39 -8.91 34.28
CA ASP A 76 -0.02 -8.38 32.95
C ASP A 76 0.13 -9.50 31.89
N ALA A 77 0.84 -10.58 32.21
CA ALA A 77 0.95 -11.75 31.33
C ALA A 77 -0.42 -12.41 31.07
N SER A 78 -1.29 -12.45 32.08
CA SER A 78 -2.64 -13.00 31.95
C SER A 78 -3.55 -12.11 31.11
N LEU A 79 -3.41 -10.78 31.24
CA LEU A 79 -4.12 -9.78 30.45
C LEU A 79 -3.71 -9.83 28.98
N THR A 80 -2.41 -9.89 28.71
CA THR A 80 -1.88 -10.06 27.35
C THR A 80 -2.42 -11.34 26.72
N SER A 81 -2.38 -12.47 27.46
CA SER A 81 -2.93 -13.74 26.98
C SER A 81 -4.44 -13.67 26.69
N LEU A 82 -5.22 -12.97 27.53
CA LEU A 82 -6.65 -12.77 27.30
C LEU A 82 -6.90 -11.92 26.05
N ILE A 83 -6.20 -10.81 25.90
CA ILE A 83 -6.34 -9.89 24.76
C ILE A 83 -6.04 -10.63 23.46
N ASP A 84 -4.96 -11.40 23.40
CA ASP A 84 -4.60 -12.15 22.19
C ASP A 84 -5.62 -13.26 21.87
N THR A 85 -6.13 -13.95 22.89
CA THR A 85 -7.18 -14.96 22.71
C THR A 85 -8.48 -14.31 22.24
N ALA A 86 -8.84 -13.14 22.78
CA ALA A 86 -10.03 -12.39 22.38
C ALA A 86 -9.93 -11.87 20.93
N ARG A 87 -8.78 -11.33 20.53
CA ARG A 87 -8.50 -10.95 19.13
C ARG A 87 -8.62 -12.15 18.20
N SER A 88 -8.05 -13.29 18.59
CA SER A 88 -8.14 -14.54 17.81
C SER A 88 -9.59 -15.00 17.64
N ALA A 89 -10.37 -15.01 18.72
CA ALA A 89 -11.79 -15.38 18.68
C ALA A 89 -12.61 -14.42 17.81
N TRP A 90 -12.32 -13.11 17.87
CA TRP A 90 -12.95 -12.11 17.01
C TRP A 90 -12.64 -12.36 15.53
N ARG A 91 -11.40 -12.68 15.18
CA ARG A 91 -11.05 -13.05 13.79
C ARG A 91 -11.82 -14.28 13.31
N VAL A 92 -11.96 -15.30 14.16
CA VAL A 92 -12.75 -16.50 13.83
C VAL A 92 -14.24 -16.17 13.63
N ALA A 93 -14.80 -15.28 14.45
CA ALA A 93 -16.21 -14.91 14.42
C ALA A 93 -16.58 -13.94 13.29
N CYS A 94 -15.71 -12.98 13.00
CA CYS A 94 -16.03 -11.87 12.10
C CYS A 94 -15.38 -12.00 10.72
N LEU A 95 -14.23 -12.67 10.61
CA LEU A 95 -13.50 -12.72 9.34
C LEU A 95 -13.74 -13.99 8.54
N GLY A 96 -14.38 -15.04 9.09
CA GLY A 96 -14.82 -16.24 8.36
C GLY A 96 -13.74 -17.07 7.62
N VAL A 97 -12.51 -16.57 7.60
CA VAL A 97 -11.41 -16.99 6.75
C VAL A 97 -10.31 -17.47 7.68
N SER A 98 -10.22 -18.79 7.86
CA SER A 98 -8.99 -19.39 8.38
C SER A 98 -7.95 -19.26 7.27
N THR A 99 -6.91 -18.46 7.52
CA THR A 99 -5.86 -18.11 6.54
C THR A 99 -5.26 -19.34 5.87
N ALA A 100 -5.10 -20.45 6.61
CA ALA A 100 -4.59 -21.72 6.10
C ALA A 100 -5.53 -22.43 5.09
N THR A 101 -6.85 -22.27 5.20
CA THR A 101 -7.82 -22.82 4.23
C THR A 101 -8.14 -21.85 3.09
N ALA A 102 -7.82 -20.58 3.26
CA ALA A 102 -8.15 -19.53 2.30
C ALA A 102 -7.07 -19.35 1.24
N ALA A 103 -5.80 -19.59 1.56
CA ALA A 103 -4.69 -19.48 0.60
C ALA A 103 -4.95 -20.24 -0.72
N PRO A 104 -5.32 -21.54 -0.74
CA PRO A 104 -5.58 -22.25 -2.00
C PRO A 104 -6.83 -21.76 -2.73
N LEU A 105 -7.84 -21.28 -2.00
CA LEU A 105 -9.04 -20.69 -2.60
C LEU A 105 -8.75 -19.32 -3.23
N VAL A 106 -7.89 -18.52 -2.60
CA VAL A 106 -7.42 -17.24 -3.11
C VAL A 106 -6.55 -17.47 -4.35
N GLU A 107 -5.59 -18.40 -4.30
CA GLU A 107 -4.78 -18.77 -5.48
C GLU A 107 -5.66 -19.23 -6.65
N SER A 108 -6.65 -20.09 -6.39
CA SER A 108 -7.60 -20.53 -7.40
C SER A 108 -8.45 -19.38 -7.95
N ALA A 109 -8.93 -18.47 -7.09
CA ALA A 109 -9.69 -17.30 -7.52
C ALA A 109 -8.83 -16.33 -8.35
N VAL A 110 -7.57 -16.11 -7.96
CA VAL A 110 -6.61 -15.29 -8.70
C VAL A 110 -6.36 -15.89 -10.08
N ALA A 111 -6.13 -17.21 -10.16
CA ALA A 111 -5.93 -17.89 -11.45
C ALA A 111 -7.15 -17.77 -12.37
N MET A 112 -8.37 -18.00 -11.85
CA MET A 112 -9.60 -17.84 -12.63
C MET A 112 -9.84 -16.39 -13.08
N THR A 113 -9.57 -15.42 -12.21
CA THR A 113 -9.71 -14.00 -12.56
C THR A 113 -8.67 -13.60 -13.61
N ALA A 114 -7.42 -14.06 -13.48
CA ALA A 114 -6.38 -13.80 -14.47
C ALA A 114 -6.75 -14.36 -15.85
N GLU A 115 -7.29 -15.57 -15.91
CA GLU A 115 -7.80 -16.17 -17.15
C GLU A 115 -8.95 -15.35 -17.75
N ARG A 116 -9.95 -14.96 -16.95
CA ARG A 116 -11.09 -14.15 -17.42
C ARG A 116 -10.71 -12.73 -17.80
N MET A 117 -9.66 -12.17 -17.20
CA MET A 117 -9.15 -10.84 -17.52
C MET A 117 -8.18 -10.85 -18.70
N ALA A 118 -7.70 -12.01 -19.16
CA ALA A 118 -6.74 -12.11 -20.24
C ALA A 118 -7.21 -11.40 -21.52
N ASP A 119 -8.50 -11.55 -21.88
CA ASP A 119 -9.08 -10.88 -23.04
C ASP A 119 -9.10 -9.35 -22.89
N TYR A 120 -9.38 -8.85 -21.68
CA TYR A 120 -9.35 -7.42 -21.38
C TYR A 120 -7.91 -6.89 -21.40
N CYS A 121 -6.95 -7.62 -20.83
CA CYS A 121 -5.54 -7.28 -20.91
C CYS A 121 -5.09 -7.19 -22.38
N HIS A 122 -5.42 -8.17 -23.19
CA HIS A 122 -5.09 -8.18 -24.61
C HIS A 122 -5.75 -7.02 -25.37
N PHE A 123 -7.03 -6.74 -25.10
CA PHE A 123 -7.72 -5.59 -25.67
C PHE A 123 -7.07 -4.27 -25.27
N LEU A 124 -6.73 -4.11 -23.99
CA LEU A 124 -6.07 -2.91 -23.47
C LEU A 124 -4.65 -2.75 -24.02
N GLU A 125 -3.90 -3.83 -24.22
CA GLU A 125 -2.59 -3.80 -24.88
C GLU A 125 -2.70 -3.27 -26.31
N VAL A 126 -3.62 -3.82 -27.10
CA VAL A 126 -3.86 -3.38 -28.48
C VAL A 126 -4.34 -1.92 -28.51
N LYS A 127 -5.19 -1.52 -27.57
CA LYS A 127 -5.69 -0.14 -27.44
C LYS A 127 -4.60 0.82 -26.98
N ALA A 128 -3.76 0.45 -26.02
CA ALA A 128 -2.67 1.27 -25.54
C ALA A 128 -1.67 1.57 -26.67
N LEU A 129 -1.33 0.56 -27.49
CA LEU A 129 -0.45 0.73 -28.65
C LEU A 129 -1.02 1.65 -29.73
N ARG A 130 -2.35 1.60 -29.96
CA ARG A 130 -3.02 2.38 -31.03
C ARG A 130 -3.55 3.75 -30.59
N ASN A 131 -3.93 3.91 -29.33
CA ASN A 131 -4.56 5.15 -28.85
C ASN A 131 -3.55 6.12 -28.24
N MET A 132 -2.44 5.66 -27.65
CA MET A 132 -1.39 6.58 -27.17
C MET A 132 -0.70 7.33 -28.32
N THR A 133 -0.79 6.82 -29.55
CA THR A 133 -0.28 7.44 -30.77
C THR A 133 -1.26 8.42 -31.43
N LEU A 134 -2.56 8.41 -31.08
CA LEU A 134 -3.58 9.24 -31.74
C LEU A 134 -3.72 10.65 -31.15
N GLY A 135 -3.38 10.87 -29.87
CA GLY A 135 -3.39 12.20 -29.24
C GLY A 135 -2.01 12.87 -29.13
N CYS A 136 -0.93 12.07 -29.09
CA CYS A 136 0.44 12.58 -29.04
C CYS A 136 0.96 12.74 -30.48
N ARG A 137 1.08 13.97 -30.97
CA ARG A 137 1.78 14.25 -32.23
C ARG A 137 3.25 13.85 -32.05
N SER A 138 3.61 12.64 -32.46
CA SER A 138 4.87 11.93 -32.15
C SER A 138 4.83 11.24 -30.78
N GLY A 139 4.82 9.90 -30.76
CA GLY A 139 5.06 9.14 -29.54
C GLY A 139 6.40 9.56 -28.93
N LEU A 140 6.45 9.70 -27.61
CA LEU A 140 7.68 10.03 -26.89
C LEU A 140 8.73 8.95 -27.12
N THR A 141 9.66 9.21 -28.04
CA THR A 141 10.82 8.35 -28.20
C THR A 141 11.88 8.74 -27.17
N ILE A 142 12.49 7.74 -26.55
CA ILE A 142 13.58 7.95 -25.58
C ILE A 142 14.72 8.77 -26.19
N ASN A 143 14.91 8.69 -27.51
CA ASN A 143 15.96 9.39 -28.26
C ASN A 143 15.95 10.91 -28.05
N LYS A 144 14.77 11.53 -27.91
CA LYS A 144 14.68 12.98 -27.62
C LYS A 144 15.29 13.34 -26.26
N TYR A 145 15.26 12.42 -25.31
CA TYR A 145 15.81 12.60 -23.96
C TYR A 145 17.27 12.16 -23.84
N LEU A 146 17.76 11.27 -24.70
CA LEU A 146 19.15 10.81 -24.67
C LEU A 146 20.16 11.95 -24.92
N GLU A 147 19.80 12.91 -25.77
CA GLU A 147 20.65 14.08 -26.04
C GLU A 147 20.73 15.02 -24.83
N GLU A 148 19.65 15.14 -24.06
CA GLU A 148 19.57 16.06 -22.93
C GLU A 148 20.04 15.44 -21.60
N PHE A 149 19.91 14.11 -21.46
CA PHE A 149 20.17 13.33 -20.26
C PHE A 149 21.10 12.15 -20.55
N PRO A 150 22.43 12.36 -20.61
CA PRO A 150 23.37 11.30 -20.96
C PRO A 150 23.31 10.13 -19.98
N GLY A 151 23.19 8.92 -20.53
CA GLY A 151 23.09 7.69 -19.75
C GLY A 151 21.71 7.41 -19.15
N LEU A 152 20.70 8.24 -19.40
CA LEU A 152 19.30 7.91 -19.11
C LEU A 152 18.86 6.76 -20.02
N VAL A 153 18.32 5.70 -19.44
CA VAL A 153 17.82 4.53 -20.18
C VAL A 153 16.31 4.63 -20.31
N HIS A 154 15.62 4.99 -19.22
CA HIS A 154 14.16 5.05 -19.19
C HIS A 154 13.66 5.85 -17.99
N PHE A 155 12.41 6.33 -18.06
CA PHE A 155 11.74 6.95 -16.92
C PHE A 155 10.23 6.70 -16.93
N LEU A 156 9.63 6.81 -15.75
CA LEU A 156 8.17 6.81 -15.55
C LEU A 156 7.83 7.99 -14.68
N TYR A 157 7.00 8.88 -15.20
CA TYR A 157 6.42 9.99 -14.46
C TYR A 157 4.94 9.73 -14.26
N VAL A 158 4.46 9.87 -13.02
CA VAL A 158 3.05 9.67 -12.71
C VAL A 158 2.53 10.87 -11.96
N ASP A 159 1.52 11.53 -12.54
CA ASP A 159 0.66 12.42 -11.80
C ASP A 159 -0.39 11.58 -11.08
N ARG A 160 -0.32 11.53 -9.75
CA ARG A 160 -1.24 10.75 -8.92
C ARG A 160 -2.55 11.48 -8.62
N SER A 161 -2.65 12.77 -8.92
CA SER A 161 -3.91 13.51 -8.83
C SER A 161 -4.83 13.21 -10.03
N SER A 162 -4.26 13.03 -11.22
CA SER A 162 -4.99 12.66 -12.44
C SER A 162 -4.82 11.18 -12.83
N HIS A 163 -3.94 10.45 -12.13
CA HIS A 163 -3.48 9.10 -12.45
C HIS A 163 -2.90 8.96 -13.87
N GLN A 164 -2.38 10.04 -14.44
CA GLN A 164 -1.74 10.04 -15.75
C GLN A 164 -0.30 9.57 -15.65
N LEU A 165 0.08 8.64 -16.52
CA LEU A 165 1.43 8.12 -16.65
C LEU A 165 2.07 8.69 -17.93
N THR A 166 3.30 9.18 -17.81
CA THR A 166 4.12 9.63 -18.93
C THR A 166 5.43 8.87 -18.93
N SER A 167 5.74 8.23 -20.04
CA SER A 167 6.93 7.42 -20.19
C SER A 167 7.30 7.27 -21.66
N PRO A 168 8.60 7.24 -22.02
CA PRO A 168 9.02 6.97 -23.39
C PRO A 168 8.53 5.60 -23.87
N THR A 169 8.14 5.48 -25.13
CA THR A 169 7.64 4.20 -25.64
C THR A 169 8.79 3.19 -25.71
N LEU A 170 8.62 2.03 -25.06
CA LEU A 170 9.57 0.92 -25.10
C LEU A 170 9.41 0.02 -26.34
N VAL A 171 8.37 0.25 -27.15
CA VAL A 171 8.04 -0.51 -28.39
C VAL A 171 8.38 0.35 -29.61
N THR A 172 9.33 -0.10 -30.42
CA THR A 172 9.81 0.64 -31.61
C THR A 172 9.79 -0.27 -32.83
N ASP A 173 8.64 -0.84 -33.17
CA ASP A 173 8.42 -1.39 -34.51
C ASP A 173 7.21 -0.65 -35.10
N GLU A 174 7.41 0.05 -36.21
CA GLU A 174 6.39 0.83 -36.94
C GLU A 174 5.19 -0.01 -37.41
N SER A 175 5.30 -1.34 -37.32
CA SER A 175 4.25 -2.27 -37.71
C SER A 175 3.24 -2.56 -36.60
N GLY A 176 3.50 -2.20 -35.33
CA GLY A 176 2.64 -2.59 -34.20
C GLY A 176 2.46 -4.10 -34.03
N GLU A 177 3.20 -4.90 -34.79
CA GLU A 177 3.24 -6.35 -34.70
C GLU A 177 4.35 -6.71 -33.73
N LEU A 178 3.99 -7.43 -32.66
CA LEU A 178 4.91 -8.25 -31.90
C LEU A 178 5.45 -9.31 -32.86
N THR A 179 6.48 -8.97 -33.64
CA THR A 179 7.18 -9.96 -34.47
C THR A 179 7.67 -11.04 -33.50
N LYS A 180 7.11 -12.24 -33.65
CA LYS A 180 7.44 -13.43 -32.85
C LYS A 180 8.87 -13.93 -33.09
N ASP A 181 9.72 -13.12 -33.71
CA ASP A 181 11.13 -13.38 -33.89
C ASP A 181 11.86 -12.95 -32.62
N SER A 182 11.67 -13.79 -31.60
CA SER A 182 12.24 -13.71 -30.25
C SER A 182 13.77 -13.81 -30.23
N ASN A 183 14.42 -13.87 -31.40
CA ASN A 183 15.84 -14.15 -31.57
C ASN A 183 16.67 -12.92 -32.01
N SER A 184 16.07 -11.74 -32.19
CA SER A 184 16.86 -10.52 -32.38
C SER A 184 17.45 -10.07 -31.03
N SER A 185 18.75 -9.79 -30.99
CA SER A 185 19.44 -9.33 -29.77
C SER A 185 18.82 -8.06 -29.19
N ALA A 186 18.24 -7.20 -30.04
CA ALA A 186 17.51 -6.01 -29.65
C ALA A 186 16.21 -6.31 -28.87
N ASN A 187 15.46 -7.34 -29.28
CA ASN A 187 14.25 -7.76 -28.57
C ASN A 187 14.56 -8.32 -27.17
N CYS A 188 15.67 -9.03 -27.03
CA CYS A 188 16.13 -9.54 -25.73
C CYS A 188 16.53 -8.39 -24.77
N VAL A 189 17.31 -7.42 -25.25
CA VAL A 189 17.69 -6.22 -24.46
C VAL A 189 16.46 -5.40 -24.04
N ARG A 190 15.46 -5.30 -24.92
CA ARG A 190 14.18 -4.64 -24.64
C ARG A 190 13.38 -5.37 -23.56
N ALA A 191 13.21 -6.68 -23.69
CA ALA A 191 12.53 -7.49 -22.68
C ALA A 191 13.22 -7.40 -21.31
N LEU A 192 14.56 -7.40 -21.30
CA LEU A 192 15.35 -7.18 -20.09
C LEU A 192 15.11 -5.79 -19.49
N THR A 193 15.06 -4.74 -20.31
CA THR A 193 14.79 -3.37 -19.84
C THR A 193 13.40 -3.27 -19.22
N ILE A 194 12.38 -3.85 -19.86
CA ILE A 194 11.02 -3.92 -19.32
C ILE A 194 11.01 -4.63 -17.96
N ALA A 195 11.65 -5.81 -17.86
CA ALA A 195 11.73 -6.56 -16.62
C ALA A 195 12.43 -5.76 -15.49
N ARG A 196 13.50 -5.02 -15.83
CA ARG A 196 14.21 -4.15 -14.88
C ARG A 196 13.36 -2.97 -14.43
N VAL A 197 12.59 -2.36 -15.33
CA VAL A 197 11.66 -1.28 -15.00
C VAL A 197 10.60 -1.75 -14.02
N TRP A 198 9.99 -2.93 -14.25
CA TRP A 198 8.98 -3.45 -13.32
C TRP A 198 9.58 -3.82 -11.96
N SER A 199 10.75 -4.47 -11.95
CA SER A 199 11.46 -4.78 -10.71
C SER A 199 11.82 -3.51 -9.92
N MET A 200 12.20 -2.43 -10.61
CA MET A 200 12.43 -1.12 -9.99
C MET A 200 11.16 -0.56 -9.34
N VAL A 201 10.01 -0.63 -10.04
CA VAL A 201 8.72 -0.15 -9.50
C VAL A 201 8.32 -0.95 -8.26
N GLU A 202 8.44 -2.28 -8.29
CA GLU A 202 8.16 -3.14 -7.15
C GLU A 202 9.06 -2.81 -5.95
N PHE A 203 10.37 -2.66 -6.19
CA PHE A 203 11.35 -2.32 -5.16
C PHE A 203 11.06 -0.97 -4.50
N ALA A 204 10.80 0.06 -5.31
CA ALA A 204 10.47 1.39 -4.84
C ALA A 204 9.17 1.40 -4.03
N ARG A 205 8.13 0.69 -4.48
CA ARG A 205 6.85 0.60 -3.75
C ARG A 205 6.98 -0.13 -2.43
N ALA A 206 7.80 -1.17 -2.35
CA ALA A 206 8.08 -1.85 -1.08
C ALA A 206 8.71 -0.88 -0.06
N HIS A 207 9.66 -0.04 -0.49
CA HIS A 207 10.25 0.97 0.40
C HIS A 207 9.32 2.15 0.68
N LEU A 208 8.42 2.49 -0.25
CA LEU A 208 7.36 3.47 -0.03
C LEU A 208 6.40 3.00 1.08
N THR A 209 6.10 1.69 1.16
CA THR A 209 5.34 1.14 2.30
C THR A 209 6.05 1.23 3.64
N GLU A 210 7.36 1.50 3.65
CA GLU A 210 8.15 1.77 4.85
C GLU A 210 8.29 3.28 5.13
N GLY A 211 7.69 4.14 4.31
CA GLY A 211 7.73 5.60 4.44
C GLY A 211 8.85 6.29 3.67
N HIS A 212 9.62 5.58 2.85
CA HIS A 212 10.69 6.18 2.06
C HIS A 212 10.13 6.86 0.81
N LEU A 213 10.16 8.19 0.79
CA LEU A 213 9.66 9.01 -0.32
C LEU A 213 10.70 9.26 -1.42
N SER A 214 11.97 9.02 -1.13
CA SER A 214 13.07 9.22 -2.07
C SER A 214 14.11 8.12 -1.90
N LEU A 215 14.50 7.49 -3.01
CA LEU A 215 15.43 6.37 -3.01
C LEU A 215 16.37 6.49 -4.20
N MET A 216 17.63 6.15 -3.98
CA MET A 216 18.59 5.91 -5.04
C MET A 216 19.35 4.64 -4.73
N TRP A 217 19.48 3.77 -5.72
CA TRP A 217 20.24 2.54 -5.59
C TRP A 217 20.89 2.19 -6.92
N LYS A 218 21.81 1.22 -6.88
CA LYS A 218 22.52 0.77 -8.07
C LYS A 218 22.72 -0.73 -8.02
N ASP A 219 22.66 -1.36 -9.18
CA ASP A 219 23.16 -2.71 -9.37
C ASP A 219 24.47 -2.66 -10.19
N THR A 220 24.89 -3.79 -10.74
CA THR A 220 26.11 -3.89 -11.57
C THR A 220 26.01 -3.12 -12.89
N THR A 221 24.80 -2.87 -13.38
CA THR A 221 24.52 -2.45 -14.75
C THR A 221 23.81 -1.10 -14.81
N PHE A 222 22.96 -0.80 -13.84
CA PHE A 222 22.08 0.36 -13.81
C PHE A 222 22.11 1.07 -12.47
N SER A 223 21.86 2.38 -12.52
CA SER A 223 21.54 3.22 -11.37
C SER A 223 20.07 3.60 -11.45
N TYR A 224 19.35 3.37 -10.36
CA TYR A 224 17.93 3.61 -10.24
C TYR A 224 17.69 4.77 -9.28
N ALA A 225 16.65 5.54 -9.56
CA ALA A 225 16.17 6.56 -8.66
C ALA A 225 14.64 6.60 -8.64
N TYR A 226 14.10 6.89 -7.47
CA TYR A 226 12.68 7.03 -7.21
C TYR A 226 12.44 8.25 -6.33
N PHE A 227 11.48 9.08 -6.71
CA PHE A 227 11.07 10.26 -5.96
C PHE A 227 9.54 10.39 -5.96
N LEU A 228 8.98 10.57 -4.77
CA LEU A 228 7.62 11.04 -4.52
C LEU A 228 7.71 12.46 -3.95
N TRP A 229 7.00 13.41 -4.55
CA TRP A 229 6.90 14.75 -4.00
C TRP A 229 5.48 15.30 -4.08
N PHE A 230 5.29 16.39 -3.35
CA PHE A 230 4.00 17.04 -3.16
C PHE A 230 4.09 18.49 -3.58
N GLU A 231 3.05 18.99 -4.22
CA GLU A 231 2.91 20.40 -4.58
C GLU A 231 1.54 20.92 -4.17
N ASP A 232 1.44 22.22 -3.88
CA ASP A 232 0.14 22.87 -3.74
C ASP A 232 -0.51 23.11 -5.11
N SER A 233 -1.74 23.63 -5.11
CA SER A 233 -2.45 24.03 -6.32
C SER A 233 -1.76 25.15 -7.12
N SER A 234 -0.77 25.84 -6.53
CA SER A 234 0.00 26.92 -7.17
C SER A 234 1.34 26.44 -7.74
N GLY A 235 1.74 25.18 -7.49
CA GLY A 235 3.02 24.60 -7.94
C GLY A 235 4.16 24.78 -6.95
N ASN A 236 3.88 25.21 -5.72
CA ASN A 236 4.91 25.30 -4.70
C ASN A 236 5.16 23.91 -4.07
N PRO A 237 6.43 23.53 -3.87
CA PRO A 237 6.75 22.25 -3.25
C PRO A 237 6.31 22.23 -1.78
N LEU A 238 5.60 21.17 -1.41
CA LEU A 238 5.14 20.90 -0.05
C LEU A 238 6.05 19.86 0.60
N LYS A 239 6.41 20.11 1.87
CA LYS A 239 7.19 19.15 2.68
C LYS A 239 6.24 18.37 3.58
N PRO A 240 6.19 17.03 3.48
CA PRO A 240 5.35 16.22 4.36
C PRO A 240 5.81 16.37 5.81
N GLY A 241 4.85 16.33 6.74
CA GLY A 241 5.14 16.22 8.16
C GLY A 241 5.81 14.88 8.51
N GLU A 242 6.34 14.77 9.71
CA GLU A 242 6.91 13.52 10.22
C GLU A 242 5.79 12.48 10.38
N LEU A 243 5.85 11.41 9.59
CA LEU A 243 4.91 10.29 9.67
C LEU A 243 5.41 9.28 10.69
N HIS A 244 4.62 9.00 11.72
CA HIS A 244 4.92 7.95 12.68
C HIS A 244 4.82 6.56 12.01
N SER A 245 5.73 5.64 12.37
CA SER A 245 5.77 4.27 11.84
C SER A 245 4.43 3.54 11.98
N SER A 246 3.72 3.75 13.09
CA SER A 246 2.41 3.16 13.34
C SER A 246 1.33 3.60 12.34
N ILE A 247 1.47 4.79 11.74
CA ILE A 247 0.53 5.30 10.73
C ILE A 247 0.87 4.69 9.37
N ILE A 248 2.16 4.60 9.06
CA ILE A 248 2.66 4.01 7.81
C ILE A 248 2.16 2.56 7.67
N GLU A 249 2.19 1.77 8.75
CA GLU A 249 1.66 0.39 8.77
C GLU A 249 0.16 0.28 8.48
N THR A 250 -0.61 1.37 8.64
CA THR A 250 -2.05 1.40 8.34
C THR A 250 -2.39 1.86 6.93
N LEU A 251 -1.41 2.39 6.19
CA LEU A 251 -1.64 2.82 4.81
C LEU A 251 -1.90 1.59 3.93
N PRO A 252 -2.77 1.72 2.91
CA PRO A 252 -3.00 0.62 1.96
C PRO A 252 -1.76 0.38 1.09
N LEU A 253 -1.83 -0.59 0.18
CA LEU A 253 -0.71 -0.85 -0.73
C LEU A 253 -0.59 0.27 -1.79
N PRO A 254 0.63 0.79 -2.07
CA PRO A 254 0.84 1.78 -3.11
C PRO A 254 0.39 1.30 -4.49
N GLY A 255 -0.47 2.09 -5.12
CA GLY A 255 -1.04 1.78 -6.43
C GLY A 255 -2.38 2.46 -6.64
N VAL A 256 -3.07 2.06 -7.71
CA VAL A 256 -4.42 2.56 -8.05
C VAL A 256 -5.50 1.51 -7.78
N LEU A 257 -5.10 0.25 -7.55
CA LEU A 257 -6.02 -0.89 -7.44
C LEU A 257 -6.46 -1.20 -6.01
N CYS A 258 -5.70 -0.77 -5.00
CA CYS A 258 -5.91 -1.13 -3.60
C CYS A 258 -6.13 0.13 -2.76
N GLU A 259 -7.37 0.66 -2.77
CA GLU A 259 -7.72 1.93 -2.13
C GLU A 259 -6.84 3.10 -2.64
N ASP A 260 -7.14 4.35 -2.26
CA ASP A 260 -6.33 5.49 -2.65
C ASP A 260 -5.20 5.71 -1.63
N PHE A 261 -4.09 5.00 -1.84
CA PHE A 261 -2.88 5.13 -1.02
C PHE A 261 -2.40 6.58 -0.92
N TYR A 262 -2.33 7.30 -2.03
CA TYR A 262 -1.74 8.64 -2.08
C TYR A 262 -2.64 9.66 -1.37
N ARG A 263 -3.96 9.50 -1.46
CA ARG A 263 -4.90 10.31 -0.67
C ARG A 263 -4.75 10.05 0.81
N SER A 264 -4.69 8.78 1.23
CA SER A 264 -4.47 8.43 2.64
C SER A 264 -3.14 8.96 3.15
N LEU A 265 -2.08 8.88 2.35
CA LEU A 265 -0.79 9.48 2.65
C LEU A 265 -0.88 10.99 2.84
N CYS A 266 -1.60 11.71 1.95
CA CYS A 266 -1.78 13.16 2.07
C CYS A 266 -2.52 13.58 3.34
N ILE A 267 -3.59 12.85 3.72
CA ILE A 267 -4.35 13.13 4.95
C ILE A 267 -3.44 13.07 6.17
N GLN A 268 -2.56 12.08 6.21
CA GLN A 268 -1.67 11.86 7.35
C GLN A 268 -0.46 12.82 7.33
N ALA A 269 0.10 13.08 6.15
CA ALA A 269 1.31 13.90 6.00
C ALA A 269 1.04 15.41 6.12
N PHE A 270 -0.19 15.86 5.84
CA PHE A 270 -0.55 17.28 5.81
C PHE A 270 -1.84 17.56 6.61
N PRO A 271 -1.82 17.37 7.95
CA PRO A 271 -2.98 17.62 8.79
C PRO A 271 -3.37 19.10 8.73
N GLY A 272 -4.51 19.42 8.14
CA GLY A 272 -5.03 20.78 7.99
C GLY A 272 -5.10 21.30 6.55
N MET A 273 -4.58 20.54 5.57
CA MET A 273 -4.81 20.81 4.15
C MET A 273 -5.86 19.85 3.61
N ASP A 274 -6.70 20.34 2.69
CA ASP A 274 -7.58 19.48 1.91
C ASP A 274 -6.73 18.61 0.96
N PRO A 275 -6.80 17.27 1.05
CA PRO A 275 -6.05 16.37 0.16
C PRO A 275 -6.28 16.65 -1.32
N ASN A 276 -7.45 17.18 -1.70
CA ASN A 276 -7.76 17.52 -3.10
C ASN A 276 -6.96 18.72 -3.63
N ARG A 277 -6.34 19.51 -2.75
CA ARG A 277 -5.50 20.66 -3.12
C ARG A 277 -4.02 20.30 -3.15
N ILE A 278 -3.68 19.05 -2.84
CA ILE A 278 -2.31 18.55 -2.84
C ILE A 278 -2.14 17.73 -4.11
N ARG A 279 -1.17 18.14 -4.93
CA ARG A 279 -0.75 17.40 -6.10
C ARG A 279 0.38 16.48 -5.73
N VAL A 280 0.29 15.23 -6.19
CA VAL A 280 1.22 14.17 -5.83
C VAL A 280 1.85 13.63 -7.09
N TYR A 281 3.18 13.59 -7.12
CA TYR A 281 3.93 13.20 -8.30
C TYR A 281 4.94 12.11 -7.95
N GLU A 282 5.04 11.12 -8.82
CA GLU A 282 6.08 10.09 -8.76
C GLU A 282 6.96 10.13 -9.99
N LEU A 283 8.27 9.96 -9.78
CA LEU A 283 9.23 9.81 -10.85
C LEU A 283 10.16 8.65 -10.57
N PHE A 284 10.23 7.73 -11.53
CA PHE A 284 11.18 6.64 -11.57
C PHE A 284 12.17 6.88 -12.71
N CYS A 285 13.45 6.70 -12.46
CA CYS A 285 14.50 6.85 -13.48
C CYS A 285 15.44 5.64 -13.46
N VAL A 286 15.79 5.16 -14.64
CA VAL A 286 16.85 4.17 -14.86
C VAL A 286 17.95 4.84 -15.66
N HIS A 287 19.16 4.85 -15.11
CA HIS A 287 20.38 5.29 -15.77
C HIS A 287 21.36 4.13 -15.90
N LEU A 288 22.34 4.24 -16.80
CA LEU A 288 23.49 3.35 -16.82
C LEU A 288 24.27 3.42 -15.50
N GLY A 289 24.80 2.29 -15.02
CA GLY A 289 25.45 2.18 -13.70
C GLY A 289 26.71 3.05 -13.53
N LEU A 290 27.23 3.63 -14.61
CA LEU A 290 28.31 4.62 -14.59
C LEU A 290 27.85 6.02 -14.17
N ALA A 291 26.54 6.29 -14.21
CA ALA A 291 25.97 7.56 -13.77
C ALA A 291 26.18 7.75 -12.26
N THR A 292 26.69 8.92 -11.89
CA THR A 292 26.91 9.27 -10.47
C THR A 292 25.62 9.79 -9.85
N SER A 293 25.44 9.61 -8.53
CA SER A 293 24.24 10.09 -7.83
C SER A 293 23.95 11.59 -8.03
N PRO A 294 24.95 12.50 -8.02
CA PRO A 294 24.69 13.92 -8.32
C PRO A 294 24.15 14.16 -9.74
N CYS A 295 24.67 13.42 -10.73
CA CYS A 295 24.22 13.50 -12.11
C CYS A 295 22.77 13.00 -12.24
N VAL A 296 22.44 11.86 -11.62
CA VAL A 296 21.07 11.31 -11.60
C VAL A 296 20.10 12.31 -10.95
N LEU A 297 20.47 12.91 -9.81
CA LEU A 297 19.63 13.91 -9.14
C LEU A 297 19.38 15.15 -10.01
N GLU A 298 20.42 15.67 -10.66
CA GLU A 298 20.29 16.81 -11.57
C GLU A 298 19.37 16.49 -12.75
N HIS A 299 19.57 15.32 -13.37
CA HIS A 299 18.75 14.84 -14.49
C HIS A 299 17.29 14.69 -14.07
N THR A 300 17.01 14.02 -12.95
CA THR A 300 15.64 13.87 -12.42
C THR A 300 14.97 15.23 -12.21
N ARG A 301 15.69 16.21 -11.62
CA ARG A 301 15.12 17.55 -11.38
C ARG A 301 14.78 18.26 -12.69
N ARG A 302 15.69 18.22 -13.66
CA ARG A 302 15.48 18.83 -14.98
C ARG A 302 14.35 18.15 -15.75
N LEU A 303 14.30 16.82 -15.71
CA LEU A 303 13.25 16.02 -16.34
C LEU A 303 11.87 16.35 -15.76
N ALA A 304 11.74 16.41 -14.42
CA ALA A 304 10.49 16.81 -13.78
C ALA A 304 10.06 18.23 -14.17
N ALA A 305 11.00 19.14 -14.40
CA ALA A 305 10.73 20.51 -14.80
C ALA A 305 10.37 20.68 -16.29
N THR A 306 10.69 19.72 -17.16
CA THR A 306 10.42 19.79 -18.61
C THR A 306 9.32 18.83 -19.08
N ILE A 307 8.90 17.88 -18.24
CA ILE A 307 7.92 16.86 -18.64
C ILE A 307 6.55 17.43 -19.02
N TRP A 308 6.16 18.57 -18.42
CA TRP A 308 4.91 19.26 -18.73
C TRP A 308 4.83 19.72 -20.20
N GLU A 309 5.97 19.98 -20.84
CA GLU A 309 6.03 20.39 -22.25
C GLU A 309 5.49 19.30 -23.18
N VAL A 310 5.47 18.08 -22.69
CA VAL A 310 5.07 16.89 -23.41
C VAL A 310 3.69 16.40 -22.97
N THR A 311 3.36 16.51 -21.69
CA THR A 311 2.03 16.11 -21.18
C THR A 311 0.95 17.12 -21.52
N GLY A 312 1.32 18.35 -21.90
CA GLY A 312 0.39 19.46 -22.05
C GLY A 312 -0.02 20.07 -20.70
N PRO A 313 -0.87 21.12 -20.71
CA PRO A 313 -1.34 21.76 -19.49
C PRO A 313 -2.07 20.77 -18.58
N ILE A 314 -1.79 20.88 -17.27
CA ILE A 314 -2.30 19.99 -16.20
C ILE A 314 -3.85 19.98 -16.13
N ASP A 315 -4.51 20.99 -16.70
CA ASP A 315 -5.96 21.17 -16.69
C ASP A 315 -6.67 20.66 -17.96
N ALA A 316 -5.98 19.96 -18.87
CA ALA A 316 -6.62 19.41 -20.07
C ALA A 316 -7.61 18.31 -19.68
N ASN A 317 -8.91 18.62 -19.78
CA ASN A 317 -9.98 17.66 -19.58
C ASN A 317 -9.81 16.53 -20.61
N PRO A 318 -9.78 15.24 -20.23
CA PRO A 318 -9.71 14.15 -21.20
C PRO A 318 -10.89 14.14 -22.20
N ALA A 319 -11.98 14.86 -21.90
CA ALA A 319 -13.09 15.11 -22.83
C ALA A 319 -12.81 16.19 -23.89
N ASP A 320 -11.76 17.00 -23.77
CA ASP A 320 -11.33 17.96 -24.80
C ASP A 320 -10.56 17.28 -25.96
N LEU A 321 -10.43 15.94 -25.90
CA LEU A 321 -9.88 15.08 -26.95
C LEU A 321 -10.97 14.24 -27.67
N LEU A 322 -12.26 14.49 -27.39
CA LEU A 322 -13.41 13.98 -28.15
C LEU A 322 -13.97 15.04 -29.10
#